data_AF-A0ABD4TMT4-F1
#
_entry.id   AF-A0ABD4TMT4-F1
#
_cell.length_a   1.000
_cell.length_b   1.000
_cell.length_c   1.000
_cell.angle_alpha   90.00
_cell.angle_beta   90.00
_cell.angle_gamma   90.00
#
_symmetry.space_group_name_H-M   'P 1'
#
loop_
_entity.id
_entity.type
_entity.pdbx_description
1 polymer ?
#
loop_
_entity_poly.entity_id
_entity_poly.type
_entity_poly.pdbx_seq_one_letter_code
_entity_poly.pdbx_strand_id
1 'polypeptide(L)'
;MGRSAGAFLDAGTFWRQRINDAPGYSVIRHDNRFRANVARSSVFASAYQNCIDARNTLMHTYAGSALTDICHGTEVETEEGICLRITEEREHRQLPLKPEEAEGVLIRRLRLVPGIGPATERLLFRKGCRTIHDLLHIRRFQKSAGEVLQVIEGCDFGSVAALIAGRMGRAHPDIITASAFSPDERFCFLDIETLGVFSRPVFLIGSAELTCGQIRFHQFLARDIDEELPALLAWRDSVPPDATIISYNGRSFDLPYLADRFAYYGIDSGIFSDQIDLLHITRRLHRSWLTDCRLATVEEEVLGICRESDLPGALVPEFYDIYRRTKNPGPLLPVLKHNRQDVLSLIELLRFYREMAG
;
A
#
# COMPACT_ATOMS: atom_id res chain seq x y z
N MET A 1 -38.65 10.52 2.49
CA MET A 1 -39.58 9.42 2.84
C MET A 1 -38.93 8.11 2.43
N GLY A 2 -38.77 7.19 3.39
CA GLY A 2 -37.88 6.03 3.36
C GLY A 2 -38.02 5.06 2.18
N ARG A 3 -36.90 4.88 1.46
CA ARG A 3 -36.58 3.71 0.64
C ARG A 3 -35.05 3.57 0.54
N SER A 4 -34.39 3.07 1.58
CA SER A 4 -32.98 2.62 1.45
C SER A 4 -32.59 1.53 2.45
N ALA A 5 -33.16 1.53 3.66
CA ALA A 5 -32.80 0.54 4.70
C ALA A 5 -33.07 -0.95 4.34
N GLY A 6 -34.02 -1.23 3.43
CA GLY A 6 -34.38 -2.60 3.06
C GLY A 6 -33.42 -3.31 2.10
N ALA A 7 -32.68 -2.56 1.27
CA ALA A 7 -31.77 -3.15 0.28
C ALA A 7 -30.46 -3.67 0.90
N PHE A 8 -30.00 -3.03 1.98
CA PHE A 8 -28.76 -3.40 2.68
C PHE A 8 -28.92 -4.67 3.53
N LEU A 9 -30.09 -4.89 4.13
CA LEU A 9 -30.42 -6.12 4.88
C LEU A 9 -30.44 -7.37 3.98
N ASP A 10 -30.92 -7.21 2.76
CA ASP A 10 -31.04 -8.31 1.77
C ASP A 10 -29.66 -8.66 1.17
N ALA A 11 -28.85 -7.65 0.85
CA ALA A 11 -27.46 -7.84 0.42
C ALA A 11 -26.65 -8.60 1.49
N GLY A 12 -26.77 -8.21 2.76
CA GLY A 12 -26.07 -8.87 3.86
C GLY A 12 -26.43 -10.36 4.02
N THR A 13 -27.65 -10.77 3.66
CA THR A 13 -28.11 -12.17 3.74
C THR A 13 -27.65 -12.99 2.53
N PHE A 14 -27.68 -12.39 1.34
CA PHE A 14 -27.14 -12.96 0.11
C PHE A 14 -25.63 -13.24 0.18
N TRP A 15 -24.85 -12.35 0.80
CA TRP A 15 -23.40 -12.53 0.97
C TRP A 15 -23.04 -13.63 1.97
N ARG A 16 -23.83 -13.80 3.04
CA ARG A 16 -23.66 -14.87 4.05
C ARG A 16 -23.65 -16.27 3.41
N GLN A 17 -24.47 -16.48 2.39
CA GLN A 17 -24.56 -17.78 1.72
C GLN A 17 -23.34 -18.04 0.82
N ARG A 18 -22.84 -17.02 0.10
CA ARG A 18 -21.69 -17.20 -0.80
C ARG A 18 -20.34 -17.42 -0.12
N ILE A 19 -20.09 -16.84 1.06
CA ILE A 19 -18.81 -17.04 1.77
C ILE A 19 -18.72 -18.47 2.31
N ASN A 20 -19.81 -19.00 2.87
CA ASN A 20 -19.87 -20.37 3.38
C ASN A 20 -19.84 -21.42 2.25
N ASP A 21 -20.46 -21.13 1.10
CA ASP A 21 -20.58 -22.09 0.00
C ASP A 21 -19.33 -22.14 -0.90
N ALA A 22 -18.51 -21.07 -0.94
CA ALA A 22 -17.28 -21.01 -1.73
C ALA A 22 -16.26 -20.01 -1.15
N PRO A 23 -15.38 -20.42 -0.21
CA PRO A 23 -14.31 -19.57 0.27
C PRO A 23 -13.41 -19.14 -0.90
N GLY A 24 -12.93 -17.89 -0.87
CA GLY A 24 -12.09 -17.31 -1.92
C GLY A 24 -10.67 -17.89 -2.00
N TYR A 25 -10.39 -18.97 -1.28
CA TYR A 25 -9.08 -19.61 -1.16
C TYR A 25 -9.24 -21.14 -1.05
N SER A 26 -8.19 -21.87 -1.43
CA SER A 26 -8.12 -23.32 -1.26
C SER A 26 -7.24 -23.71 -0.06
N VAL A 27 -7.70 -24.63 0.78
CA VAL A 27 -6.90 -25.20 1.89
C VAL A 27 -6.06 -26.38 1.38
N ILE A 28 -4.74 -26.26 1.47
CA ILE A 28 -3.80 -27.30 1.04
C ILE A 28 -3.60 -28.30 2.19
N ARG A 29 -4.09 -29.54 2.01
CA ARG A 29 -4.16 -30.58 3.06
C ARG A 29 -2.86 -31.35 3.32
N HIS A 30 -1.87 -31.23 2.43
CA HIS A 30 -0.56 -31.86 2.58
C HIS A 30 0.52 -30.77 2.54
N ASP A 31 1.21 -30.55 3.65
CA ASP A 31 2.27 -29.53 3.81
C ASP A 31 3.58 -29.85 3.02
N ASN A 32 3.47 -30.58 1.90
CA ASN A 32 4.59 -30.87 1.02
C ASN A 32 4.66 -29.86 -0.13
N ARG A 33 5.84 -29.23 -0.28
CA ARG A 33 6.18 -28.23 -1.31
C ARG A 33 5.73 -28.64 -2.71
N PHE A 34 4.73 -27.95 -3.28
CA PHE A 34 4.50 -27.90 -4.72
C PHE A 34 4.03 -26.51 -5.19
N ARG A 35 4.51 -26.11 -6.37
CA ARG A 35 4.20 -24.86 -7.08
C ARG A 35 2.69 -24.75 -7.32
N ALA A 36 2.04 -23.77 -6.73
CA ALA A 36 0.65 -23.45 -7.02
C ALA A 36 0.55 -22.67 -8.34
N ASN A 37 -0.18 -23.23 -9.30
CA ASN A 37 -0.65 -22.54 -10.50
C ASN A 37 -2.17 -22.36 -10.38
N VAL A 38 -2.64 -21.12 -10.57
CA VAL A 38 -4.02 -20.71 -10.88
C VAL A 38 -5.09 -20.91 -9.78
N ALA A 39 -4.84 -20.37 -8.58
CA ALA A 39 -5.92 -19.90 -7.69
C ALA A 39 -5.48 -18.62 -6.97
N ARG A 40 -6.39 -17.66 -6.82
CA ARG A 40 -6.19 -16.46 -5.98
C ARG A 40 -6.12 -16.94 -4.53
N SER A 41 -4.94 -16.87 -3.93
CA SER A 41 -4.56 -17.28 -2.56
C SER A 41 -4.84 -18.73 -2.13
N SER A 42 -3.80 -19.42 -1.67
CA SER A 42 -3.90 -20.74 -1.03
C SER A 42 -3.40 -20.65 0.41
N VAL A 43 -4.04 -21.37 1.33
CA VAL A 43 -3.65 -21.41 2.75
C VAL A 43 -3.29 -22.85 3.12
N PHE A 44 -2.15 -23.05 3.79
CA PHE A 44 -1.78 -24.37 4.30
C PHE A 44 -2.72 -24.79 5.44
N ALA A 45 -3.03 -26.09 5.53
CA ALA A 45 -3.97 -26.59 6.54
C ALA A 45 -3.48 -26.33 7.98
N SER A 46 -2.17 -26.45 8.22
CA SER A 46 -1.54 -26.13 9.52
C SER A 46 -1.70 -24.65 9.87
N ALA A 47 -1.40 -23.75 8.93
CA ALA A 47 -1.59 -22.31 9.10
C ALA A 47 -3.06 -21.94 9.34
N TYR A 48 -3.98 -22.56 8.59
CA TYR A 48 -5.42 -22.37 8.76
C TYR A 48 -5.85 -22.78 10.18
N GLN A 49 -5.50 -23.99 10.63
CA GLN A 49 -5.89 -24.49 11.95
C GLN A 49 -5.35 -23.61 13.08
N ASN A 50 -4.08 -23.19 13.00
CA ASN A 50 -3.48 -22.27 13.98
C ASN A 50 -4.25 -20.95 14.06
N CYS A 51 -4.67 -20.38 12.93
CA CYS A 51 -5.48 -19.16 12.91
C CYS A 51 -6.85 -19.37 13.56
N ILE A 52 -7.50 -20.50 13.32
CA ILE A 52 -8.80 -20.84 13.91
C ILE A 52 -8.67 -21.01 15.43
N ASP A 53 -7.64 -21.71 15.90
CA ASP A 53 -7.41 -21.94 17.33
C ASP A 53 -7.09 -20.62 18.06
N ALA A 54 -6.24 -19.78 17.45
CA ALA A 54 -5.94 -18.43 17.94
C ALA A 54 -7.21 -17.56 18.00
N ARG A 55 -8.03 -17.57 16.94
CA ARG A 55 -9.31 -16.86 16.89
C ARG A 55 -10.24 -17.29 18.01
N ASN A 56 -10.44 -18.60 18.18
CA ASN A 56 -11.32 -19.13 19.22
C ASN A 56 -10.83 -18.73 20.62
N THR A 57 -9.51 -18.77 20.84
CA THR A 57 -8.90 -18.28 22.09
C THR A 57 -9.21 -16.81 22.32
N LEU A 58 -9.00 -15.95 21.32
CA LEU A 58 -9.32 -14.52 21.40
C LEU A 58 -10.81 -14.27 21.64
N MET A 59 -11.70 -15.05 21.00
CA MET A 59 -13.13 -14.95 21.23
C MET A 59 -13.50 -15.26 22.68
N HIS A 60 -12.86 -16.25 23.30
CA HIS A 60 -13.06 -16.53 24.73
C HIS A 60 -12.48 -15.43 25.62
N THR A 61 -11.28 -14.93 25.32
CA THR A 61 -10.61 -13.88 26.11
C THR A 61 -11.39 -12.58 26.13
N TYR A 62 -11.96 -12.16 24.99
CA TYR A 62 -12.66 -10.88 24.84
C TYR A 62 -14.18 -11.02 24.82
N ALA A 63 -14.71 -12.11 25.38
CA ALA A 63 -16.14 -12.32 25.49
C ALA A 63 -16.81 -11.22 26.34
N GLY A 64 -17.75 -10.49 25.75
CA GLY A 64 -18.48 -9.41 26.43
C GLY A 64 -17.74 -8.07 26.49
N SER A 65 -16.51 -7.97 25.97
CA SER A 65 -15.79 -6.70 25.86
C SER A 65 -16.30 -5.88 24.67
N ALA A 66 -16.38 -4.55 24.82
CA ALA A 66 -16.62 -3.67 23.68
C ALA A 66 -15.32 -3.45 22.89
N LEU A 67 -15.43 -3.28 21.57
CA LEU A 67 -14.27 -3.05 20.70
C LEU A 67 -13.52 -1.77 21.06
N THR A 68 -14.25 -0.71 21.42
CA THR A 68 -13.70 0.60 21.81
C THR A 68 -12.82 0.52 23.05
N ASP A 69 -13.12 -0.41 23.97
CA ASP A 69 -12.36 -0.60 25.21
C ASP A 69 -10.99 -1.27 24.95
N ILE A 70 -10.86 -2.00 23.84
CA ILE A 70 -9.65 -2.76 23.51
C ILE A 70 -8.75 -1.96 22.57
N CYS A 71 -9.33 -1.32 21.56
CA CYS A 71 -8.57 -0.68 20.49
C CYS A 71 -8.37 0.82 20.70
N HIS A 72 -8.95 1.41 21.76
CA HIS A 72 -8.89 2.86 22.04
C HIS A 72 -9.29 3.73 20.83
N GLY A 73 -10.26 3.27 20.04
CA GLY A 73 -10.73 4.01 18.87
C GLY A 73 -11.68 5.16 19.23
N THR A 74 -11.66 6.22 18.42
CA THR A 74 -12.60 7.34 18.51
C THR A 74 -13.62 7.25 17.39
N GLU A 75 -14.89 7.53 17.69
CA GLU A 75 -15.92 7.68 16.66
C GLU A 75 -15.66 8.97 15.86
N VAL A 76 -15.74 8.86 14.54
CA VAL A 76 -15.62 9.99 13.60
C VAL A 76 -16.95 10.13 12.89
N GLU A 77 -17.57 11.30 13.06
CA GLU A 77 -18.82 11.66 12.40
C GLU A 77 -18.53 12.31 11.05
N THR A 78 -19.23 11.85 10.02
CA THR A 78 -19.26 12.42 8.67
C THR A 78 -20.70 12.76 8.30
N GLU A 79 -20.89 13.42 7.17
CA GLU A 79 -22.23 13.71 6.63
C GLU A 79 -23.09 12.44 6.36
N GLU A 80 -22.47 11.26 6.27
CA GLU A 80 -23.13 10.00 5.94
C GLU A 80 -23.23 9.02 7.14
N GLY A 81 -22.77 9.43 8.33
CA GLY A 81 -22.85 8.61 9.54
C GLY A 81 -21.54 8.55 10.34
N ILE A 82 -21.32 7.45 11.04
CA ILE A 82 -20.19 7.30 11.97
C ILE A 82 -19.35 6.09 11.58
N CYS A 83 -18.03 6.23 11.64
CA CYS A 83 -17.09 5.11 11.62
C CYS A 83 -16.17 5.16 12.85
N LEU A 84 -15.47 4.05 13.12
CA LEU A 84 -14.44 4.04 14.16
C LEU A 84 -13.07 4.37 13.56
N ARG A 85 -12.35 5.33 14.15
CA ARG A 85 -10.94 5.60 13.82
C ARG A 85 -10.04 5.19 14.99
N ILE A 86 -9.09 4.31 14.73
CA ILE A 86 -8.02 3.96 15.67
C ILE A 86 -6.77 4.74 15.24
N THR A 87 -6.12 5.42 16.18
CA THR A 87 -4.92 6.23 15.90
C THR A 87 -3.76 5.77 16.75
N GLU A 88 -2.59 5.68 16.16
CA GLU A 88 -1.34 5.44 16.86
C GLU A 88 -0.28 6.42 16.37
N GLU A 89 0.51 6.97 17.28
CA GLU A 89 1.67 7.80 16.95
C GLU A 89 2.95 7.11 17.41
N ARG A 90 3.97 7.17 16.57
CA ARG A 90 5.31 6.64 16.87
C ARG A 90 6.37 7.64 16.48
N GLU A 91 7.45 7.69 17.25
CA GLU A 91 8.64 8.41 16.82
C GLU A 91 9.17 7.83 15.50
N HIS A 92 9.59 8.72 14.63
CA HIS A 92 10.12 8.39 13.32
C HIS A 92 11.38 9.18 13.05
N ARG A 93 12.39 8.48 12.53
CA ARG A 93 13.56 9.15 11.95
C ARG A 93 13.21 9.57 10.55
N GLN A 94 13.57 10.80 10.18
CA GLN A 94 13.42 11.29 8.82
C GLN A 94 13.91 10.27 7.79
N LEU A 95 13.20 10.16 6.67
CA LEU A 95 13.60 9.24 5.62
C LEU A 95 15.00 9.66 5.08
N PRO A 96 15.86 8.68 4.77
CA PRO A 96 17.19 8.93 4.22
C PRO A 96 17.09 9.50 2.81
N LEU A 97 18.23 9.91 2.25
CA LEU A 97 18.37 10.54 0.93
C LEU A 97 17.80 11.96 0.87
N LYS A 98 18.68 12.96 0.92
CA LYS A 98 18.32 14.37 0.75
C LYS A 98 18.08 14.72 -0.72
N PRO A 99 17.33 15.79 -1.02
CA PRO A 99 17.14 16.27 -2.40
C PRO A 99 18.44 16.44 -3.17
N GLU A 100 19.48 17.01 -2.57
CA GLU A 100 20.76 17.26 -3.25
C GLU A 100 21.52 15.96 -3.57
N GLU A 101 21.38 14.94 -2.72
CA GLU A 101 21.95 13.61 -2.95
C GLU A 101 21.20 12.90 -4.08
N ALA A 102 19.87 12.97 -4.08
CA ALA A 102 19.02 12.44 -5.14
C ALA A 102 19.32 13.08 -6.50
N GLU A 103 19.48 14.41 -6.53
CA GLU A 103 19.91 15.16 -7.72
C GLU A 103 21.24 14.62 -8.26
N GLY A 104 22.24 14.49 -7.38
CA GLY A 104 23.56 13.95 -7.74
C GLY A 104 23.51 12.53 -8.32
N VAL A 105 22.59 11.68 -7.84
CA VAL A 105 22.36 10.34 -8.38
C VAL A 105 21.72 10.40 -9.77
N LEU A 106 20.68 11.22 -9.94
CA LEU A 106 19.90 11.31 -11.17
C LEU A 106 20.68 11.97 -12.32
N ILE A 107 21.51 12.97 -12.04
CA ILE A 107 22.34 13.65 -13.05
C ILE A 107 23.39 12.69 -13.66
N ARG A 108 23.68 11.55 -13.02
CA ARG A 108 24.55 10.50 -13.58
C ARG A 108 23.81 9.54 -14.52
N ARG A 109 22.47 9.61 -14.60
CA ARG A 109 21.63 8.72 -15.42
C ARG A 109 21.50 9.22 -16.85
N LEU A 110 22.54 9.03 -17.67
CA LEU A 110 22.57 9.52 -19.06
C LEU A 110 21.37 9.05 -19.90
N ARG A 111 20.82 7.86 -19.61
CA ARG A 111 19.64 7.30 -20.28
C ARG A 111 18.34 8.10 -20.10
N LEU A 112 18.29 9.04 -19.14
CA LEU A 112 17.20 10.00 -19.05
C LEU A 112 17.15 10.92 -20.27
N VAL A 113 18.29 11.20 -20.91
CA VAL A 113 18.31 12.03 -22.11
C VAL A 113 17.83 11.24 -23.34
N PRO A 114 16.84 11.77 -24.09
CA PRO A 114 16.38 11.20 -25.35
C PRO A 114 17.52 10.87 -26.32
N GLY A 115 17.43 9.70 -26.97
CA GLY A 115 18.45 9.21 -27.90
C GLY A 115 19.63 8.48 -27.24
N ILE A 116 19.70 8.43 -25.91
CA ILE A 116 20.69 7.64 -25.18
C ILE A 116 20.06 6.32 -24.70
N GLY A 117 20.36 5.25 -25.42
CA GLY A 117 20.09 3.87 -24.99
C GLY A 117 21.34 3.19 -24.41
N PRO A 118 21.26 1.91 -24.01
CA PRO A 118 22.37 1.19 -23.35
C PRO A 118 23.67 1.17 -24.18
N ALA A 119 23.58 1.06 -25.51
CA ALA A 119 24.76 1.06 -26.38
C ALA A 119 25.43 2.45 -26.44
N THR A 120 24.63 3.51 -26.62
CA THR A 120 25.11 4.90 -26.65
C THR A 120 25.72 5.29 -25.31
N GLU A 121 25.08 4.93 -24.20
CA GLU A 121 25.57 5.18 -22.84
C GLU A 121 26.95 4.57 -22.63
N ARG A 122 27.15 3.29 -22.99
CA ARG A 122 28.48 2.65 -22.93
C ARG A 122 29.54 3.38 -23.74
N LEU A 123 29.19 3.89 -24.93
CA LEU A 123 30.11 4.67 -25.76
C LEU A 123 30.47 6.01 -25.10
N LEU A 124 29.48 6.71 -24.53
CA LEU A 124 29.68 7.98 -23.84
C LEU A 124 30.55 7.80 -22.59
N PHE A 125 30.35 6.73 -21.82
CA PHE A 125 31.23 6.40 -20.70
C PHE A 125 32.69 6.18 -21.14
N ARG A 126 32.93 5.49 -22.26
CA ARG A 126 34.30 5.33 -22.80
C ARG A 126 34.94 6.66 -23.22
N LYS A 127 34.12 7.65 -23.59
CA LYS A 127 34.57 9.00 -23.96
C LYS A 127 34.74 9.94 -22.76
N GLY A 128 34.54 9.44 -21.53
CA GLY A 128 34.72 10.23 -20.31
C GLY A 128 33.47 10.97 -19.84
N CYS A 129 32.35 10.94 -20.57
CA CYS A 129 31.08 11.49 -20.07
C CYS A 129 30.64 10.68 -18.86
N ARG A 130 30.25 11.34 -17.76
CA ARG A 130 29.78 10.71 -16.51
C ARG A 130 28.43 11.25 -16.07
N THR A 131 28.10 12.47 -16.49
CA THR A 131 26.92 13.21 -16.07
C THR A 131 26.16 13.78 -17.26
N ILE A 132 24.92 14.17 -17.05
CA ILE A 132 24.09 14.85 -18.05
C ILE A 132 24.68 16.24 -18.38
N HIS A 133 25.36 16.89 -17.44
CA HIS A 133 26.11 18.12 -17.68
C HIS A 133 27.16 17.96 -18.80
N ASP A 134 27.88 16.83 -18.84
CA ASP A 134 28.87 16.57 -19.89
C ASP A 134 28.23 16.54 -21.30
N LEU A 135 26.95 16.20 -21.38
CA LEU A 135 26.22 16.11 -22.64
C LEU A 135 25.89 17.50 -23.21
N LEU A 136 25.95 18.57 -22.41
CA LEU A 136 25.79 19.94 -22.88
C LEU A 136 26.89 20.34 -23.88
N HIS A 137 28.07 19.72 -23.79
CA HIS A 137 29.18 19.94 -24.72
C HIS A 137 29.09 19.08 -25.98
N ILE A 138 28.09 18.19 -26.08
CA ILE A 138 27.89 17.32 -27.25
C ILE A 138 26.71 17.85 -28.05
N ARG A 139 26.99 18.50 -29.19
CA ARG A 139 26.00 19.14 -30.07
C ARG A 139 24.75 18.28 -30.33
N ARG A 140 24.88 16.96 -30.45
CA ARG A 140 23.75 16.04 -30.67
C ARG A 140 22.76 16.00 -29.50
N PHE A 141 23.24 16.08 -28.26
CA PHE A 141 22.45 15.89 -27.04
C PHE A 141 22.20 17.19 -26.28
N GLN A 142 22.94 18.27 -26.59
CA GLN A 142 22.93 19.53 -25.86
C GLN A 142 21.53 20.04 -25.49
N LYS A 143 20.62 20.15 -26.47
CA LYS A 143 19.25 20.64 -26.22
C LYS A 143 18.50 19.75 -25.22
N SER A 144 18.42 18.46 -25.49
CA SER A 144 17.68 17.52 -24.65
C SER A 144 18.32 17.30 -23.29
N ALA A 145 19.65 17.42 -23.18
CA ALA A 145 20.35 17.39 -21.90
C ALA A 145 19.98 18.61 -21.05
N GLY A 146 19.91 19.80 -21.63
CA GLY A 146 19.45 21.02 -20.94
C GLY A 146 18.01 20.90 -20.46
N GLU A 147 17.11 20.39 -21.29
CA GLU A 147 15.70 20.15 -20.91
C GLU A 147 15.59 19.15 -19.74
N VAL A 148 16.37 18.07 -19.75
CA VAL A 148 16.39 17.09 -18.66
C VAL A 148 16.98 17.65 -17.38
N LEU A 149 18.07 18.42 -17.46
CA LEU A 149 18.66 19.08 -16.29
C LEU A 149 17.67 20.05 -15.64
N GLN A 150 16.98 20.87 -16.44
CA GLN A 150 15.97 21.79 -15.93
C GLN A 150 14.86 21.06 -15.14
N VAL A 151 14.47 19.86 -15.57
CA VAL A 151 13.49 19.05 -14.84
C VAL A 151 14.06 18.50 -13.53
N ILE A 152 15.31 18.02 -13.52
CA ILE A 152 15.95 17.45 -12.33
C ILE A 152 16.26 18.54 -11.29
N GLU A 153 16.84 19.66 -11.72
CA GLU A 153 17.18 20.82 -10.88
C GLU A 153 15.95 21.56 -10.36
N GLY A 154 14.78 21.34 -10.99
CA GLY A 154 13.50 21.83 -10.49
C GLY A 154 13.05 21.14 -9.19
N CYS A 155 13.66 19.99 -8.83
CA CYS A 155 13.41 19.24 -7.60
C CYS A 155 11.90 19.03 -7.32
N ASP A 156 11.14 18.72 -8.37
CA ASP A 156 9.72 18.39 -8.29
C ASP A 156 9.51 16.89 -8.57
N PHE A 157 8.95 16.18 -7.59
CA PHE A 157 8.75 14.73 -7.70
C PHE A 157 7.93 14.35 -8.94
N GLY A 158 6.78 15.00 -9.17
CA GLY A 158 5.88 14.64 -10.27
C GLY A 158 6.54 14.75 -11.64
N SER A 159 7.25 15.86 -11.89
CA SER A 159 7.97 16.12 -13.14
C SER A 159 9.12 15.12 -13.37
N VAL A 160 9.93 14.87 -12.33
CA VAL A 160 11.06 13.94 -12.41
C VAL A 160 10.57 12.49 -12.55
N ALA A 161 9.54 12.10 -11.81
CA ALA A 161 8.94 10.78 -11.90
C ALA A 161 8.34 10.52 -13.28
N ALA A 162 7.68 11.52 -13.89
CA ALA A 162 7.17 11.44 -15.26
C ALA A 162 8.30 11.25 -16.29
N LEU A 163 9.40 11.98 -16.14
CA LEU A 163 10.59 11.83 -16.98
C LEU A 163 11.17 10.40 -16.87
N ILE A 164 11.39 9.91 -15.65
CA ILE A 164 11.91 8.55 -15.41
C ILE A 164 10.95 7.51 -15.98
N ALA A 165 9.65 7.65 -15.74
CA ALA A 165 8.63 6.75 -16.25
C ALA A 165 8.62 6.68 -17.78
N GLY A 166 8.74 7.81 -18.47
CA GLY A 166 8.76 7.88 -19.93
C GLY A 166 10.04 7.31 -20.56
N ARG A 167 11.17 7.34 -19.85
CA ARG A 167 12.48 6.92 -20.38
C ARG A 167 12.91 5.52 -19.94
N MET A 168 12.56 5.12 -18.73
CA MET A 168 13.05 3.92 -18.04
C MET A 168 11.92 3.03 -17.50
N GLY A 169 10.67 3.50 -17.57
CA GLY A 169 9.47 2.80 -17.14
C GLY A 169 9.04 3.16 -15.72
N ARG A 170 7.73 3.10 -15.46
CA ARG A 170 7.05 3.51 -14.20
C ARG A 170 7.49 2.76 -12.93
N ALA A 171 8.23 1.67 -13.09
CA ALA A 171 8.72 0.84 -11.99
C ALA A 171 10.24 0.96 -11.81
N HIS A 172 10.88 1.95 -12.42
CA HIS A 172 12.33 2.10 -12.32
C HIS A 172 12.71 2.46 -10.87
N PRO A 173 13.77 1.86 -10.29
CA PRO A 173 14.17 2.17 -8.92
C PRO A 173 14.46 3.65 -8.67
N ASP A 174 14.93 4.39 -9.70
CA ASP A 174 15.13 5.84 -9.59
C ASP A 174 13.84 6.64 -9.30
N ILE A 175 12.64 6.04 -9.38
CA ILE A 175 11.40 6.64 -8.85
C ILE A 175 11.50 6.83 -7.32
N ILE A 176 12.16 5.90 -6.62
CA ILE A 176 12.46 6.05 -5.19
C ILE A 176 13.44 7.20 -4.97
N THR A 177 14.47 7.31 -5.80
CA THR A 177 15.41 8.44 -5.76
C THR A 177 14.67 9.77 -5.95
N ALA A 178 13.81 9.85 -6.96
CA ALA A 178 13.00 11.03 -7.23
C ALA A 178 12.03 11.37 -6.09
N SER A 179 11.58 10.38 -5.30
CA SER A 179 10.70 10.65 -4.16
C SER A 179 11.31 11.62 -3.14
N ALA A 180 12.65 11.72 -3.06
CA ALA A 180 13.32 12.69 -2.18
C ALA A 180 13.02 14.16 -2.54
N PHE A 181 12.45 14.42 -3.72
CA PHE A 181 11.98 15.73 -4.16
C PHE A 181 10.56 16.08 -3.68
N SER A 182 9.91 15.17 -2.95
CA SER A 182 8.67 15.46 -2.24
C SER A 182 8.98 15.56 -0.73
N PRO A 183 8.41 16.53 -0.01
CA PRO A 183 8.39 16.51 1.45
C PRO A 183 7.81 15.18 1.94
N ASP A 184 8.40 14.64 3.00
CA ASP A 184 7.98 13.36 3.60
C ASP A 184 6.54 13.46 4.11
N GLU A 185 6.10 14.67 4.53
CA GLU A 185 4.75 14.96 5.02
C GLU A 185 3.66 14.85 3.95
N ARG A 186 4.04 14.76 2.66
CA ARG A 186 3.09 14.48 1.58
C ARG A 186 2.86 12.99 1.36
N PHE A 187 3.60 12.11 2.02
CA PHE A 187 3.41 10.68 1.83
C PHE A 187 2.25 10.15 2.66
N CYS A 188 1.33 9.50 1.96
CA CYS A 188 0.27 8.72 2.57
C CYS A 188 0.48 7.25 2.19
N PHE A 189 0.87 6.44 3.18
CA PHE A 189 1.02 4.99 3.04
C PHE A 189 -0.36 4.35 3.19
N LEU A 190 -0.72 3.42 2.32
CA LEU A 190 -2.10 2.90 2.23
C LEU A 190 -2.13 1.39 2.05
N ASP A 191 -3.02 0.75 2.80
CA ASP A 191 -3.46 -0.64 2.64
C ASP A 191 -4.95 -0.75 3.01
N ILE A 192 -5.73 -1.52 2.23
CA ILE A 192 -7.16 -1.73 2.50
C ILE A 192 -7.51 -3.20 2.72
N GLU A 193 -8.45 -3.44 3.63
CA GLU A 193 -9.08 -4.75 3.77
C GLU A 193 -10.51 -4.73 3.25
N THR A 194 -10.83 -5.75 2.47
CA THR A 194 -12.12 -5.89 1.79
C THR A 194 -12.75 -7.21 2.19
N LEU A 195 -14.07 -7.28 2.07
CA LEU A 195 -14.80 -8.53 2.27
C LEU A 195 -14.54 -9.59 1.16
N GLY A 196 -13.54 -9.41 0.29
CA GLY A 196 -13.14 -10.32 -0.79
C GLY A 196 -13.02 -9.61 -2.13
N VAL A 197 -12.86 -10.38 -3.22
CA VAL A 197 -12.64 -9.80 -4.56
C VAL A 197 -13.93 -9.26 -5.20
N PHE A 198 -13.84 -8.04 -5.74
CA PHE A 198 -14.84 -7.30 -6.55
C PHE A 198 -16.08 -6.75 -5.83
N SER A 199 -16.22 -5.42 -5.82
CA SER A 199 -17.42 -4.66 -5.43
C SER A 199 -18.01 -5.01 -4.06
N ARG A 200 -17.20 -5.58 -3.17
CA ARG A 200 -17.54 -5.81 -1.77
C ARG A 200 -17.15 -4.58 -0.93
N PRO A 201 -17.81 -4.37 0.22
CA PRO A 201 -17.43 -3.29 1.11
C PRO A 201 -15.96 -3.32 1.50
N VAL A 202 -15.33 -2.14 1.48
CA VAL A 202 -14.09 -1.87 2.22
C VAL A 202 -14.50 -1.68 3.67
N PHE A 203 -13.94 -2.49 4.56
CA PHE A 203 -14.30 -2.40 5.99
C PHE A 203 -13.18 -1.85 6.86
N LEU A 204 -11.94 -1.80 6.34
CA LEU A 204 -10.80 -1.25 7.04
C LEU A 204 -9.88 -0.56 6.04
N ILE A 205 -9.54 0.69 6.32
CA ILE A 205 -8.55 1.47 5.58
C ILE A 205 -7.44 1.81 6.56
N GLY A 206 -6.28 1.20 6.35
CA GLY A 206 -5.06 1.54 7.07
C GLY A 206 -4.31 2.61 6.32
N SER A 207 -3.99 3.71 6.99
CA SER A 207 -3.18 4.77 6.41
C SER A 207 -2.17 5.34 7.38
N ALA A 208 -0.98 5.69 6.90
CA ALA A 208 0.00 6.43 7.70
C ALA A 208 0.46 7.69 6.98
N GLU A 209 0.65 8.75 7.74
CA GLU A 209 1.31 9.99 7.32
C GLU A 209 2.60 10.19 8.12
N LEU A 210 3.56 10.87 7.52
CA LEU A 210 4.75 11.33 8.21
C LEU A 210 4.52 12.77 8.65
N THR A 211 4.86 13.08 9.88
CA THR A 211 4.88 14.45 10.42
C THR A 211 6.25 14.70 11.05
N CYS A 212 6.53 15.92 11.51
CA CYS A 212 7.84 16.31 12.05
C CYS A 212 8.39 15.35 13.13
N GLY A 213 9.14 14.32 12.71
CA GLY A 213 9.71 13.29 13.57
C GLY A 213 8.73 12.22 14.06
N GLN A 214 7.53 12.09 13.49
CA GLN A 214 6.54 11.11 13.91
C GLN A 214 5.83 10.45 12.73
N ILE A 215 5.52 9.16 12.88
CA ILE A 215 4.52 8.47 12.06
C ILE A 215 3.19 8.60 12.79
N ARG A 216 2.17 9.12 12.10
CA ARG A 216 0.78 9.03 12.55
C ARG A 216 0.07 7.99 11.70
N PHE A 217 -0.35 6.91 12.36
CA PHE A 217 -1.08 5.82 11.74
C PHE A 217 -2.56 5.88 12.13
N HIS A 218 -3.41 5.66 11.14
CA HIS A 218 -4.86 5.65 11.27
C HIS A 218 -5.44 4.36 10.68
N GLN A 219 -6.44 3.81 11.36
CA GLN A 219 -7.30 2.76 10.85
C GLN A 219 -8.74 3.24 10.88
N PHE A 220 -9.33 3.42 9.71
CA PHE A 220 -10.74 3.74 9.55
C PHE A 220 -11.51 2.43 9.37
N LEU A 221 -12.19 2.02 10.44
CA LEU A 221 -12.91 0.76 10.54
C LEU A 221 -14.42 0.98 10.43
N ALA A 222 -15.04 0.27 9.50
CA ALA A 222 -16.47 0.06 9.44
C ALA A 222 -16.85 -1.14 10.33
N ARG A 223 -17.52 -0.89 11.45
CA ARG A 223 -17.96 -1.94 12.41
C ARG A 223 -19.13 -2.76 11.87
N ASP A 224 -19.83 -2.22 10.89
CA ASP A 224 -20.80 -2.89 10.06
C ASP A 224 -20.80 -2.29 8.65
N ILE A 225 -21.48 -2.92 7.68
CA ILE A 225 -21.38 -2.58 6.26
C ILE A 225 -21.91 -1.17 5.95
N ASP A 226 -22.88 -0.69 6.72
CA ASP A 226 -23.43 0.66 6.60
C ASP A 226 -22.44 1.75 7.03
N GLU A 227 -21.38 1.41 7.77
CA GLU A 227 -20.31 2.34 8.15
C GLU A 227 -19.20 2.47 7.09
N GLU A 228 -19.29 1.76 5.95
CA GLU A 228 -18.29 1.86 4.87
C GLU A 228 -18.17 3.29 4.33
N LEU A 229 -19.29 3.93 4.01
CA LEU A 229 -19.28 5.27 3.41
C LEU A 229 -18.69 6.31 4.39
N PRO A 230 -19.11 6.35 5.68
CA PRO A 230 -18.41 7.15 6.68
C PRO A 230 -16.90 6.87 6.77
N ALA A 231 -16.46 5.61 6.72
CA ALA A 231 -15.04 5.26 6.78
C ALA A 231 -14.26 5.77 5.54
N LEU A 232 -14.83 5.63 4.34
CA LEU A 232 -14.25 6.15 3.10
C LEU A 232 -14.09 7.67 3.13
N LEU A 233 -15.14 8.39 3.57
CA LEU A 233 -15.11 9.85 3.66
C LEU A 233 -14.12 10.33 4.73
N ALA A 234 -14.14 9.71 5.91
CA ALA A 234 -13.20 10.05 6.98
C ALA A 234 -11.74 9.85 6.57
N TRP A 235 -11.45 8.78 5.81
CA TRP A 235 -10.12 8.57 5.24
C TRP A 235 -9.79 9.64 4.19
N ARG A 236 -10.65 9.85 3.19
CA ARG A 236 -10.42 10.86 2.12
C ARG A 236 -10.13 12.24 2.70
N ASP A 237 -10.93 12.65 3.67
CA ASP A 237 -10.83 13.98 4.29
C ASP A 237 -9.62 14.11 5.22
N SER A 238 -9.01 12.99 5.64
CA SER A 238 -7.76 12.98 6.39
C SER A 238 -6.51 13.09 5.52
N VAL A 239 -6.60 12.82 4.21
CA VAL A 239 -5.44 12.80 3.31
C VAL A 239 -5.33 14.13 2.54
N PRO A 240 -4.15 14.78 2.53
CA PRO A 240 -3.95 16.01 1.78
C PRO A 240 -4.23 15.85 0.27
N PRO A 241 -4.89 16.83 -0.41
CA PRO A 241 -5.19 16.74 -1.83
C PRO A 241 -3.99 16.53 -2.77
N ASP A 242 -2.80 16.95 -2.33
CA ASP A 242 -1.53 16.82 -3.05
C ASP A 242 -0.63 15.70 -2.50
N ALA A 243 -1.20 14.76 -1.74
CA ALA A 243 -0.48 13.61 -1.20
C ALA A 243 0.03 12.69 -2.33
N THR A 244 1.19 12.08 -2.10
CA THR A 244 1.66 10.95 -2.90
C THR A 244 1.28 9.66 -2.18
N ILE A 245 0.47 8.83 -2.82
CA ILE A 245 0.06 7.54 -2.25
C ILE A 245 1.16 6.52 -2.45
N ILE A 246 1.56 5.89 -1.35
CA ILE A 246 2.54 4.80 -1.33
C ILE A 246 1.83 3.53 -0.92
N SER A 247 1.90 2.51 -1.78
CA SER A 247 1.19 1.24 -1.58
C SER A 247 2.03 0.06 -2.06
N TYR A 248 1.59 -1.15 -1.74
CA TYR A 248 2.17 -2.38 -2.27
C TYR A 248 1.14 -3.11 -3.14
N ASN A 249 1.30 -3.04 -4.46
CA ASN A 249 0.29 -3.47 -5.45
C ASN A 249 -0.96 -2.58 -5.55
N GLY A 250 -0.99 -1.41 -4.89
CA GLY A 250 -2.17 -0.57 -4.84
C GLY A 250 -2.54 0.11 -6.16
N ARG A 251 -1.59 0.25 -7.10
CA ARG A 251 -1.94 0.71 -8.46
C ARG A 251 -2.82 -0.29 -9.19
N SER A 252 -2.69 -1.58 -8.87
CA SER A 252 -3.44 -2.66 -9.51
C SER A 252 -4.64 -3.15 -8.69
N PHE A 253 -4.74 -2.73 -7.42
CA PHE A 253 -5.76 -3.21 -6.49
C PHE A 253 -6.38 -2.08 -5.68
N ASP A 254 -5.73 -1.60 -4.62
CA ASP A 254 -6.31 -0.72 -3.59
C ASP A 254 -6.94 0.55 -4.18
N LEU A 255 -6.21 1.26 -5.04
CA LEU A 255 -6.65 2.56 -5.58
C LEU A 255 -7.78 2.42 -6.61
N PRO A 256 -7.70 1.52 -7.62
CA PRO A 256 -8.86 1.20 -8.44
C PRO A 256 -10.08 0.74 -7.63
N TYR A 257 -9.86 -0.04 -6.55
CA TYR A 257 -10.95 -0.52 -5.71
C TYR A 257 -11.64 0.62 -4.97
N LEU A 258 -10.87 1.51 -4.33
CA LEU A 258 -11.40 2.72 -3.69
C LEU A 258 -12.14 3.60 -4.70
N ALA A 259 -11.59 3.80 -5.90
CA ALA A 259 -12.26 4.52 -6.99
C ALA A 259 -13.65 3.95 -7.29
N ASP A 260 -13.74 2.63 -7.45
CA ASP A 260 -14.99 1.92 -7.72
C ASP A 260 -15.98 2.05 -6.56
N ARG A 261 -15.50 2.06 -5.30
CA ARG A 261 -16.36 2.26 -4.13
C ARG A 261 -16.89 3.69 -4.03
N PHE A 262 -16.06 4.70 -4.23
CA PHE A 262 -16.53 6.09 -4.29
C PHE A 262 -17.54 6.30 -5.43
N ALA A 263 -17.25 5.74 -6.61
CA ALA A 263 -18.17 5.79 -7.75
C ALA A 263 -19.50 5.07 -7.46
N TYR A 264 -19.48 3.95 -6.74
CA TYR A 264 -20.69 3.26 -6.29
C TYR A 264 -21.59 4.16 -5.41
N TYR A 265 -21.00 5.03 -4.59
CA TYR A 265 -21.74 6.01 -3.80
C TYR A 265 -22.02 7.32 -4.56
N GLY A 266 -21.58 7.46 -5.80
CA GLY A 266 -21.77 8.68 -6.60
C GLY A 266 -20.91 9.86 -6.12
N ILE A 267 -19.80 9.57 -5.43
CA ILE A 267 -18.92 10.57 -4.83
C ILE A 267 -17.61 10.63 -5.62
N ASP A 268 -17.06 11.83 -5.77
CA ASP A 268 -15.70 11.97 -6.28
C ASP A 268 -14.70 11.50 -5.22
N SER A 269 -13.94 10.48 -5.59
CA SER A 269 -12.86 9.91 -4.80
C SER A 269 -11.73 10.90 -4.52
N GLY A 270 -11.55 11.93 -5.34
CA GLY A 270 -10.41 12.85 -5.25
C GLY A 270 -9.05 12.14 -5.39
N ILE A 271 -8.99 11.03 -6.14
CA ILE A 271 -7.80 10.17 -6.20
C ILE A 271 -6.56 10.99 -6.56
N PHE A 272 -5.60 10.89 -5.65
CA PHE A 272 -4.33 11.60 -5.69
C PHE A 272 -3.53 11.23 -6.95
N SER A 273 -2.98 12.27 -7.60
CA SER A 273 -2.32 12.14 -8.91
C SER A 273 -1.01 11.35 -8.85
N ASP A 274 -0.32 11.41 -7.71
CA ASP A 274 1.00 10.85 -7.53
C ASP A 274 0.97 9.55 -6.74
N GLN A 275 1.63 8.52 -7.28
CA GLN A 275 1.61 7.18 -6.71
C GLN A 275 2.94 6.46 -6.86
N ILE A 276 3.41 5.87 -5.76
CA ILE A 276 4.55 4.95 -5.72
C ILE A 276 4.03 3.56 -5.33
N ASP A 277 4.03 2.65 -6.30
CA ASP A 277 3.70 1.25 -6.04
C ASP A 277 4.99 0.44 -5.86
N LEU A 278 5.28 0.08 -4.61
CA LEU A 278 6.52 -0.55 -4.19
C LEU A 278 6.68 -1.96 -4.77
N LEU A 279 5.59 -2.71 -5.02
CA LEU A 279 5.67 -4.08 -5.54
C LEU A 279 6.42 -4.15 -6.88
N HIS A 280 6.13 -3.22 -7.79
CA HIS A 280 6.75 -3.24 -9.11
C HIS A 280 8.23 -2.89 -9.06
N ILE A 281 8.63 -2.03 -8.12
CA ILE A 281 10.02 -1.66 -7.87
C ILE A 281 10.75 -2.83 -7.20
N THR A 282 10.17 -3.43 -6.15
CA THR A 282 10.68 -4.64 -5.50
C THR A 282 10.91 -5.77 -6.51
N ARG A 283 9.95 -6.04 -7.40
CA ARG A 283 10.10 -7.06 -8.45
C ARG A 283 11.27 -6.78 -9.39
N ARG A 284 11.58 -5.51 -9.66
CA ARG A 284 12.74 -5.16 -10.49
C ARG A 284 14.06 -5.34 -9.76
N LEU A 285 14.09 -5.09 -8.46
CA LEU A 285 15.29 -5.19 -7.63
C LEU A 285 15.61 -6.62 -7.19
N HIS A 286 14.59 -7.42 -6.83
CA HIS A 286 14.82 -8.64 -6.03
C HIS A 286 14.23 -9.93 -6.63
N ARG A 287 13.46 -9.88 -7.72
CA ARG A 287 12.80 -11.07 -8.30
C ARG A 287 13.77 -12.19 -8.72
N SER A 288 15.04 -11.86 -8.98
CA SER A 288 16.03 -12.85 -9.37
C SER A 288 16.38 -13.84 -8.25
N TRP A 289 16.15 -13.48 -6.98
CA TRP A 289 16.57 -14.28 -5.83
C TRP A 289 15.47 -14.52 -4.78
N LEU A 290 14.44 -13.67 -4.70
CA LEU A 290 13.29 -13.93 -3.82
C LEU A 290 12.44 -15.11 -4.31
N THR A 291 11.89 -15.88 -3.37
CA THR A 291 10.95 -16.98 -3.64
C THR A 291 9.65 -16.46 -4.28
N ASP A 292 9.12 -15.37 -3.76
CA ASP A 292 8.11 -14.52 -4.39
C ASP A 292 8.25 -13.07 -3.91
N CYS A 293 7.45 -12.14 -4.46
CA CYS A 293 7.45 -10.74 -4.05
C CYS A 293 6.13 -10.38 -3.36
N ARG A 294 5.66 -11.20 -2.42
CA ARG A 294 4.63 -10.80 -1.47
C ARG A 294 5.27 -9.96 -0.37
N LEU A 295 4.50 -9.06 0.23
CA LEU A 295 5.01 -8.16 1.26
C LEU A 295 5.63 -8.93 2.44
N ALA A 296 4.98 -9.98 2.94
CA ALA A 296 5.52 -10.85 3.98
C ALA A 296 6.90 -11.45 3.65
N THR A 297 7.13 -11.87 2.40
CA THR A 297 8.43 -12.40 1.96
C THR A 297 9.48 -11.30 1.86
N VAL A 298 9.09 -10.10 1.43
CA VAL A 298 9.99 -8.94 1.38
C VAL A 298 10.36 -8.48 2.79
N GLU A 299 9.42 -8.48 3.72
CA GLU A 299 9.70 -8.19 5.12
C GLU A 299 10.76 -9.12 5.70
N GLU A 300 10.59 -10.43 5.54
CA GLU A 300 11.51 -11.43 6.08
C GLU A 300 12.89 -11.35 5.41
N GLU A 301 12.92 -11.41 4.07
CA GLU A 301 14.16 -11.62 3.32
C GLU A 301 14.90 -10.31 2.96
N VAL A 302 14.20 -9.17 2.94
CA VAL A 302 14.80 -7.86 2.59
C VAL A 302 14.92 -6.96 3.82
N LEU A 303 13.89 -6.89 4.67
CA LEU A 303 13.90 -6.01 5.85
C LEU A 303 14.35 -6.73 7.14
N GLY A 304 14.44 -8.07 7.14
CA GLY A 304 14.73 -8.85 8.34
C GLY A 304 13.62 -8.80 9.40
N ILE A 305 12.38 -8.48 8.99
CA ILE A 305 11.21 -8.41 9.86
C ILE A 305 10.52 -9.77 9.86
N CYS A 306 10.47 -10.42 11.03
CA CYS A 306 9.76 -11.69 11.20
C CYS A 306 8.30 -11.45 11.63
N ARG A 307 7.33 -11.93 10.84
CA ARG A 307 5.91 -11.90 11.23
C ARG A 307 5.61 -12.97 12.28
N GLU A 308 5.40 -12.57 13.53
CA GLU A 308 4.86 -13.45 14.57
C GLU A 308 3.36 -13.68 14.38
N SER A 309 2.99 -14.90 13.96
CA SER A 309 1.60 -15.36 13.79
C SER A 309 0.79 -14.49 12.83
N ASP A 310 1.11 -14.56 11.54
CA ASP A 310 0.41 -13.81 10.50
C ASP A 310 -0.96 -14.42 10.18
N LEU A 311 -2.00 -13.57 10.13
CA LEU A 311 -3.29 -13.95 9.59
C LEU A 311 -3.15 -13.94 8.06
N PRO A 312 -3.30 -15.07 7.35
CA PRO A 312 -3.28 -15.05 5.90
C PRO A 312 -4.40 -14.13 5.40
N GLY A 313 -4.08 -13.16 4.53
CA GLY A 313 -5.06 -12.19 4.02
C GLY A 313 -6.33 -12.83 3.41
N ALA A 314 -6.23 -14.08 2.94
CA ALA A 314 -7.37 -14.87 2.50
C ALA A 314 -8.44 -15.14 3.59
N LEU A 315 -8.04 -15.18 4.86
CA LEU A 315 -8.91 -15.42 6.02
C LEU A 315 -9.50 -14.13 6.61
N VAL A 316 -8.96 -12.97 6.25
CA VAL A 316 -9.42 -11.67 6.75
C VAL A 316 -10.94 -11.47 6.61
N PRO A 317 -11.58 -11.77 5.44
CA PRO A 317 -13.03 -11.66 5.31
C PRO A 317 -13.82 -12.56 6.25
N GLU A 318 -13.35 -13.79 6.51
CA GLU A 318 -14.00 -14.73 7.43
C GLU A 318 -13.97 -14.19 8.86
N PHE A 319 -12.83 -13.65 9.28
CA PHE A 319 -12.64 -13.11 10.62
C PHE A 319 -13.53 -11.90 10.88
N TYR A 320 -13.62 -10.99 9.90
CA TYR A 320 -14.51 -9.83 9.98
C TYR A 320 -15.99 -10.24 10.00
N ASP A 321 -16.43 -11.24 9.22
CA ASP A 321 -17.81 -11.72 9.26
C ASP A 321 -18.18 -12.33 10.62
N ILE A 322 -17.24 -13.05 11.27
CA ILE A 322 -17.45 -13.57 12.63
C ILE A 322 -17.61 -12.42 13.62
N TYR A 323 -16.75 -11.40 13.56
CA TYR A 323 -16.92 -10.18 14.36
C TYR A 323 -18.30 -9.57 14.13
N ARG A 324 -18.74 -9.37 12.89
CA ARG A 324 -20.05 -8.75 12.61
C ARG A 324 -21.22 -9.56 13.19
N ARG A 325 -21.18 -10.89 13.10
CA ARG A 325 -22.26 -11.76 13.60
C ARG A 325 -22.31 -11.83 15.12
N THR A 326 -21.14 -11.89 15.76
CA THR A 326 -21.04 -12.13 17.22
C THR A 326 -20.90 -10.84 18.01
N LYS A 327 -20.50 -9.76 17.33
CA LYS A 327 -20.00 -8.50 17.90
C LYS A 327 -18.86 -8.69 18.91
N ASN A 328 -18.24 -9.88 18.93
CA ASN A 328 -17.08 -10.19 19.73
C ASN A 328 -15.82 -9.64 19.03
N PRO A 329 -15.03 -8.77 19.67
CA PRO A 329 -13.90 -8.10 19.04
C PRO A 329 -12.70 -9.01 18.75
N GLY A 330 -12.62 -10.19 19.37
CA GLY A 330 -11.48 -11.11 19.27
C GLY A 330 -11.02 -11.42 17.83
N PRO A 331 -11.92 -11.79 16.89
CA PRO A 331 -11.57 -12.03 15.49
C PRO A 331 -11.04 -10.79 14.75
N LEU A 332 -11.37 -9.57 15.21
CA LEU A 332 -10.95 -8.35 14.52
C LEU A 332 -9.52 -7.93 14.88
N LEU A 333 -9.05 -8.26 16.09
CA LEU A 333 -7.71 -7.91 16.57
C LEU A 333 -6.57 -8.36 15.63
N PRO A 334 -6.52 -9.61 15.13
CA PRO A 334 -5.48 -10.02 14.18
C PRO A 334 -5.59 -9.31 12.82
N VAL A 335 -6.80 -8.96 12.38
CA VAL A 335 -7.02 -8.18 11.15
C VAL A 335 -6.45 -6.77 11.29
N LEU A 336 -6.75 -6.09 12.41
CA LEU A 336 -6.21 -4.76 12.71
C LEU A 336 -4.68 -4.79 12.81
N LYS A 337 -4.12 -5.83 13.46
CA LYS A 337 -2.66 -6.02 13.55
C LYS A 337 -2.02 -6.23 12.17
N HIS A 338 -2.64 -7.03 11.31
CA HIS A 338 -2.15 -7.33 9.96
C HIS A 338 -2.09 -6.06 9.10
N ASN A 339 -3.23 -5.40 8.90
CA ASN A 339 -3.32 -4.17 8.11
C ASN A 339 -2.35 -3.08 8.62
N ARG A 340 -2.22 -2.96 9.94
CA ARG A 340 -1.24 -2.06 10.56
C ARG A 340 0.20 -2.43 10.23
N GLN A 341 0.56 -3.72 10.32
CA GLN A 341 1.89 -4.19 9.96
C GLN A 341 2.18 -3.87 8.49
N ASP A 342 1.24 -4.18 7.59
CA ASP A 342 1.39 -3.97 6.16
C ASP A 342 1.68 -2.49 5.83
N VAL A 343 0.92 -1.54 6.39
CA VAL A 343 1.16 -0.10 6.22
C VAL A 343 2.52 0.33 6.77
N LEU A 344 2.89 -0.11 7.98
CA LEU A 344 4.17 0.25 8.58
C LEU A 344 5.36 -0.32 7.79
N SER A 345 5.21 -1.52 7.22
CA SER A 345 6.22 -2.13 6.35
C SER A 345 6.45 -1.33 5.07
N LEU A 346 5.45 -0.60 4.56
CA LEU A 346 5.66 0.29 3.41
C LEU A 346 6.62 1.43 3.72
N ILE A 347 6.53 1.99 4.93
CA ILE A 347 7.43 3.05 5.41
C ILE A 347 8.87 2.51 5.50
N GLU A 348 9.03 1.36 6.15
CA GLU A 348 10.32 0.71 6.30
C GLU A 348 10.94 0.32 4.95
N LEU A 349 10.12 -0.14 4.01
CA LEU A 349 10.57 -0.52 2.67
C LEU A 349 10.99 0.71 1.83
N LEU A 350 10.23 1.81 1.91
CA LEU A 350 10.63 3.07 1.28
C LEU A 350 11.95 3.58 1.87
N ARG A 351 12.09 3.55 3.19
CA ARG A 351 13.31 3.94 3.90
C ARG A 351 14.51 3.13 3.39
N PHE A 352 14.38 1.81 3.39
CA PHE A 352 15.40 0.89 2.91
C PHE A 352 15.80 1.17 1.45
N TYR A 353 14.84 1.42 0.56
CA TYR A 353 15.15 1.73 -0.84
C TYR A 353 15.77 3.11 -1.04
N ARG A 354 15.45 4.11 -0.21
CA ARG A 354 16.13 5.40 -0.21
C ARG A 354 17.56 5.28 0.29
N GLU A 355 17.79 4.49 1.35
CA GLU A 355 19.12 4.11 1.85
C GLU A 355 19.98 3.44 0.78
N MET A 356 19.41 2.56 -0.04
CA MET A 356 20.12 1.93 -1.16
C MET A 356 20.42 2.87 -2.34
N ALA A 357 19.68 3.97 -2.46
CA ALA A 357 19.77 4.89 -3.58
C ALA A 357 20.83 5.98 -3.39
N GLY A 358 21.07 6.40 -2.14
CA GLY A 358 22.20 7.26 -1.75
C GLY A 358 23.51 6.50 -1.73
#